data_AF-A0A2R6D0E9-F1
#
_entry.id   AF-A0A2R6D0E9-F1
#
_cell.length_a   1.000
_cell.length_b   1.000
_cell.length_c   1.000
_cell.angle_alpha   90.00
_cell.angle_beta   90.00
_cell.angle_gamma   90.00
#
_symmetry.space_group_name_H-M   'P 1'
#
loop_
_entity.id
_entity.type
_entity.pdbx_description
1 polymer ?
#
loop_
_entity_poly.entity_id
_entity_poly.type
_entity_poly.pdbx_seq_one_letter_code
_entity_poly.pdbx_strand_id
1 'polypeptide(L)' 'MLQHHCPYCSVTMEEVEFGMDNAYSAYVKTGEKREGLLGKLGMNERKELTTVMCPECGMVRHFADFEDEADAGL' A
#
# COMPACT_ATOMS: atom_id res chain seq x y z
N MET A 1 -11.74 -9.40 -2.82
CA MET A 1 -10.92 -8.97 -1.66
C MET A 1 -9.91 -10.06 -1.36
N LEU A 2 -8.62 -9.77 -1.48
CA LEU A 2 -7.60 -10.63 -0.87
C LEU A 2 -7.73 -10.48 0.66
N GLN A 3 -7.78 -11.60 1.39
CA GLN A 3 -7.71 -11.57 2.86
C GLN A 3 -6.25 -11.56 3.28
N HIS A 4 -5.87 -10.60 4.12
CA HIS A 4 -4.50 -10.48 4.63
C HIS A 4 -4.37 -11.21 5.97
N HIS A 5 -3.33 -12.03 6.10
CA HIS A 5 -3.03 -12.75 7.34
C HIS A 5 -1.75 -12.22 7.99
N CYS A 6 -1.75 -12.20 9.32
CA CYS A 6 -0.57 -11.84 10.10
C CYS A 6 0.46 -12.98 10.03
N PRO A 7 1.71 -12.73 9.58
CA PRO A 7 2.72 -13.78 9.46
C PRO A 7 3.20 -14.34 10.82
N TYR A 8 2.88 -13.68 11.94
CA TYR A 8 3.29 -14.10 13.28
C TYR A 8 2.17 -14.81 14.05
N CYS A 9 0.93 -14.32 13.94
CA CYS A 9 -0.22 -14.86 14.68
C CYS A 9 -1.11 -15.78 13.83
N SER A 10 -0.92 -15.81 12.51
CA SER A 10 -1.75 -16.55 11.55
C SER A 10 -3.25 -16.19 11.55
N VAL A 11 -3.63 -15.08 12.20
CA VAL A 11 -5.00 -14.54 12.20
C VAL A 11 -5.22 -13.58 11.03
N THR A 12 -6.49 -13.38 10.66
CA THR A 12 -6.90 -12.34 9.72
C THR A 12 -6.58 -10.95 10.28
N MET A 13 -6.05 -10.07 9.43
CA MET A 13 -5.78 -8.67 9.77
C MET A 13 -6.98 -7.80 9.43
N GLU A 14 -7.16 -6.71 10.17
CA GLU A 14 -8.27 -5.77 10.01
C GLU A 14 -7.80 -4.50 9.31
N GLU A 15 -8.61 -3.95 8.41
CA GLU A 15 -8.33 -2.66 7.79
C GLU A 15 -8.50 -1.53 8.80
N VAL A 16 -7.56 -0.59 8.80
CA VAL A 16 -7.52 0.53 9.76
C VAL A 16 -7.19 1.83 9.05
N GLU A 17 -7.70 2.94 9.59
CA GLU A 17 -7.27 4.27 9.17
C GLU A 17 -5.86 4.57 9.72
N PHE A 18 -4.96 5.01 8.82
CA PHE A 18 -3.62 5.41 9.19
C PHE A 18 -3.47 6.93 9.08
N GLY A 19 -3.52 7.62 10.22
CA GLY A 19 -3.35 9.07 10.31
C GLY A 19 -1.94 9.49 10.75
N MET A 20 -1.48 10.66 10.27
CA MET A 20 -0.30 11.34 10.79
C MET A 20 -0.72 12.67 11.42
N ASP A 21 -0.42 12.85 12.71
CA ASP A 21 -0.91 13.96 13.55
C ASP A 21 -0.46 15.36 13.07
N ASN A 22 0.65 15.45 12.34
CA ASN A 22 1.32 16.71 12.01
C ASN A 22 1.81 16.81 10.54
N ALA A 23 1.09 16.13 9.64
CA ALA A 23 1.05 16.38 8.19
C ALA A 23 2.36 16.78 7.50
N TYR A 24 3.26 15.81 7.33
CA TYR A 24 4.06 15.70 6.10
C TYR A 24 3.77 14.32 5.50
N SER A 25 2.60 14.22 4.86
CA SER A 25 2.07 13.13 4.01
C SER A 25 2.91 11.85 4.00
N ALA A 26 2.41 10.77 4.60
CA ALA A 26 2.99 9.44 4.45
C ALA A 26 3.23 9.18 2.96
N TYR A 27 4.48 8.92 2.59
CA TYR A 27 4.85 8.68 1.20
C TYR A 27 5.77 7.46 1.15
N VAL A 28 5.58 6.63 0.14
CA VAL A 28 6.49 5.51 -0.17
C VAL A 28 7.38 5.96 -1.32
N LYS A 29 8.68 6.07 -1.08
CA LYS A 29 9.68 6.26 -2.15
C LYS A 29 10.22 4.90 -2.54
N THR A 30 9.92 4.45 -3.75
CA THR A 30 10.60 3.30 -4.34
C THR A 30 11.87 3.79 -5.04
N GLY A 31 12.98 3.05 -4.88
CA GLY A 31 14.31 3.46 -5.36
C GLY A 31 14.55 3.27 -6.86
N GLU A 32 13.53 2.91 -7.63
CA GLU A 32 13.69 2.52 -9.03
C GLU A 32 13.88 3.75 -9.93
N LYS A 33 15.15 4.11 -10.13
CA LYS A 33 15.55 4.99 -11.22
C LYS A 33 15.39 4.25 -12.56
N ARG A 34 14.38 4.69 -13.31
CA ARG A 34 14.42 4.95 -14.76
C ARG A 34 14.40 3.80 -15.77
N GLU A 35 14.44 2.52 -15.40
CA GLU A 35 14.21 1.45 -16.39
C GLU A 35 13.26 0.39 -15.84
N GLY A 36 12.05 0.37 -16.38
CA GLY A 36 10.96 -0.52 -15.95
C GLY A 36 9.60 0.14 -16.13
N LEU A 37 8.53 -0.64 -16.00
CA LEU A 37 7.13 -0.24 -16.24
C LEU A 37 6.74 1.10 -15.58
N LEU A 38 7.33 1.41 -14.42
CA LEU A 38 7.13 2.64 -13.62
C LEU A 38 7.71 3.92 -14.26
N GLY A 39 8.61 3.79 -15.25
CA GLY A 39 9.20 4.94 -15.95
C GLY A 39 8.26 5.62 -16.96
N LYS A 40 7.16 4.96 -17.35
CA LYS A 40 6.18 5.48 -18.32
C LYS A 40 5.09 6.36 -17.69
N LEU A 41 4.90 6.29 -16.37
CA LEU A 41 3.78 6.95 -15.66
C LEU A 41 4.06 8.38 -15.20
N GLY A 42 5.27 8.91 -15.44
CA GLY A 42 5.56 10.33 -15.23
C GLY A 42 5.55 10.77 -13.75
N MET A 43 6.74 11.11 -13.25
CA MET A 43 6.94 12.08 -12.17
C MET A 43 6.15 11.89 -10.85
N ASN A 44 6.80 11.27 -9.86
CA ASN A 44 6.42 11.37 -8.43
C ASN A 44 4.96 11.02 -8.09
N GLU A 45 4.39 9.97 -8.69
CA GLU A 45 3.08 9.49 -8.24
C GLU A 45 3.14 9.09 -6.77
N ARG A 46 2.30 9.76 -5.96
CA ARG A 46 1.96 9.30 -4.62
C ARG A 46 0.88 8.25 -4.79
N LYS A 47 1.10 7.06 -4.23
CA LYS A 47 0.10 6.00 -4.23
C LYS A 47 -0.64 5.98 -2.90
N GLU A 48 -1.95 5.77 -2.98
CA GLU A 48 -2.76 5.49 -1.81
C GLU A 48 -2.37 4.14 -1.22
N LEU A 49 -2.51 4.01 0.10
CA LEU A 49 -2.15 2.81 0.85
C LEU A 49 -3.37 2.26 1.57
N THR A 50 -3.70 0.99 1.30
CA THR A 50 -4.55 0.22 2.20
C THR A 50 -3.71 -0.20 3.41
N THR A 51 -4.18 0.10 4.61
CA THR A 51 -3.48 -0.26 5.85
C THR A 51 -4.26 -1.32 6.61
N VAL A 52 -3.58 -2.39 7.00
CA VAL A 52 -4.16 -3.42 7.86
C VAL A 52 -3.33 -3.64 9.12
N MET A 53 -3.99 -3.97 10.22
CA MET A 53 -3.39 -4.25 11.51
C MET A 53 -3.79 -5.64 12.03
N CYS A 54 -2.85 -6.36 12.63
CA CYS A 54 -3.16 -7.59 13.34
C CYS A 54 -3.80 -7.26 14.69
N PRO A 55 -5.01 -7.76 15.00
CA PRO A 55 -5.69 -7.43 16.25
C PRO A 55 -5.04 -8.05 17.49
N GLU A 56 -4.22 -9.09 17.32
CA GLU A 56 -3.58 -9.82 18.44
C GLU A 56 -2.22 -9.22 18.84
N CYS A 57 -1.37 -8.89 17.86
CA CYS A 57 0.00 -8.45 18.12
C CYS A 57 0.32 -7.00 17.68
N GLY A 58 -0.63 -6.32 17.04
CA GLY A 58 -0.45 -4.93 16.60
C GLY A 58 0.44 -4.73 15.37
N MET A 59 0.84 -5.80 14.67
CA MET A 59 1.59 -5.68 13.41
C MET A 59 0.79 -4.90 12.36
N VAL A 60 1.40 -3.87 11.77
CA VAL A 60 0.81 -3.06 10.69
C VAL A 60 1.47 -3.40 9.34
N ARG A 61 0.67 -3.50 8.28
CA ARG A 61 1.13 -3.63 6.89
C ARG A 61 0.41 -2.61 6.00
N HIS A 62 1.16 -2.00 5.08
CA HIS A 62 0.64 -1.12 4.05
C HIS A 62 0.75 -1.78 2.68
N PHE A 63 -0.31 -1.70 1.87
CA PHE A 63 -0.36 -2.18 0.50
C PHE A 63 -0.58 -0.98 -0.41
N ALA A 64 0.33 -0.75 -1.36
CA ALA A 64 0.13 0.26 -2.38
C ALA A 64 -0.88 -0.25 -3.40
N ASP A 65 -1.84 0.60 -3.75
CA ASP A 65 -2.75 0.31 -4.85
C ASP A 65 -2.02 0.53 -6.18
N PHE A 66 -2.15 -0.44 -7.07
CA PHE A 66 -1.63 -0.38 -8.43
C PHE A 66 -2.85 -0.46 -9.35
N GLU A 67 -3.10 0.62 -10.11
CA GLU A 67 -4.02 0.55 -11.24
C GLU A 67 -3.43 -0.44 -12.27
N ASP A 68 -3.93 -1.68 -12.27
CA ASP A 68 -3.68 -2.60 -13.35
C ASP A 68 -4.46 -2.11 -14.58
N GLU A 69 -3.83 -2.06 -15.76
CA GLU A 69 -4.46 -1.76 -17.08
C GLU A 69 -5.67 -2.66 -17.42
N ALA A 70 -6.06 -3.59 -16.55
CA ALA A 70 -7.22 -4.46 -16.68
C ALA A 70 -8.57 -3.78 -16.37
N ASP A 71 -8.58 -2.60 -15.74
CA ASP A 71 -9.79 -1.78 -15.53
C ASP A 71 -9.87 -0.56 -16.48
N ALA A 72 -8.87 -0.38 -17.36
CA ALA A 72 -8.99 0.51 -18.51
C ALA A 72 -9.82 -0.21 -19.59
N GLY A 73 -11.13 -0.24 -19.39
CA GLY A 73 -12.09 -0.89 -20.28
C GLY A 73 -11.77 -0.69 -21.77
N LEU A 74 -11.82 -1.80 -22.50
CA LEU A 74 -12.15 -1.83 -23.92
C LEU A 74 -13.23 -0.82 -24.30
#